data_AF-A0A3D4GZ76-F1
#
_entry.id   AF-A0A3D4GZ76-F1
#
_cell.length_a   1.000
_cell.length_b   1.000
_cell.length_c   1.000
_cell.angle_alpha   90.00
_cell.angle_beta   90.00
_cell.angle_gamma   90.00
#
_symmetry.space_group_name_H-M   'P 1'
#
loop_
_entity.id
_entity.type
_entity.pdbx_description
1 polymer ?
#
loop_
_entity_poly.entity_id
_entity_poly.type
_entity_poly.pdbx_seq_one_letter_code
_entity_poly.pdbx_strand_id
1 'polypeptide(L)'
;MGENEQQSLNDIKVDVANLYREESFTDLKVASIRRLNPIKSDGSPDESRRPIYIGQTHIMSQMGPIPVQGEIDASNLSEAVEKFPQAMQVAVEDMIEEAQERKRQESSKIVVPGAPGMPNLGGGPQPGGGGKIHLG
;
A
#
# COMPACT_ATOMS: atom_id res chain seq x y z
N MET A 1 12.93 -14.58 2.52
CA MET A 1 11.60 -15.02 2.97
C MET A 1 11.50 -14.56 4.42
N GLY A 2 10.77 -13.48 4.69
CA GLY A 2 10.58 -12.99 6.05
C GLY A 2 9.61 -13.91 6.75
N GLU A 3 10.04 -14.52 7.85
CA GLU A 3 9.20 -15.36 8.68
C GLU A 3 8.07 -14.50 9.25
N ASN A 4 6.84 -14.98 9.06
CA ASN A 4 5.64 -14.40 9.63
C ASN A 4 5.71 -14.70 11.14
N GLU A 5 6.30 -13.80 11.92
CA GLU A 5 6.25 -13.88 13.39
C GLU A 5 4.79 -13.76 13.83
N GLN A 6 4.16 -14.91 14.09
CA GLN A 6 2.88 -14.98 14.76
C GLN A 6 3.06 -14.39 16.17
N GLN A 7 2.74 -13.11 16.32
CA GLN A 7 2.70 -12.45 17.62
C GLN A 7 1.87 -13.31 18.59
N SER A 8 2.50 -13.79 19.65
CA SER A 8 1.79 -14.54 20.67
C SER A 8 0.86 -13.59 21.42
N LEU A 9 -0.31 -14.06 21.88
CA LEU A 9 -1.23 -13.23 22.67
C LEU A 9 -0.57 -12.62 23.92
N ASN A 10 0.53 -13.20 24.38
CA ASN A 10 1.31 -12.72 25.53
C ASN A 10 2.15 -11.48 25.23
N ASP A 11 2.40 -11.17 23.95
CA ASP A 11 3.20 -10.01 23.53
C ASP A 11 2.33 -8.78 23.20
N ILE A 12 1.00 -8.93 23.25
CA ILE A 12 0.06 -7.83 23.01
C ILE A 12 0.12 -6.86 24.20
N LYS A 13 0.67 -5.68 23.95
CA LYS A 13 0.72 -4.58 24.92
C LYS A 13 0.03 -3.36 24.34
N VAL A 14 -0.76 -2.69 25.17
CA VAL A 14 -1.31 -1.38 24.83
C VAL A 14 -0.19 -0.34 24.87
N ASP A 15 -0.03 0.44 23.82
CA ASP A 15 0.86 1.59 23.81
C ASP A 15 0.21 2.76 24.58
N VAL A 16 0.50 2.81 25.87
CA VAL A 16 -0.03 3.84 26.78
C VAL A 16 0.44 5.26 26.43
N ALA A 17 1.50 5.41 25.63
CA ALA A 17 1.98 6.71 25.17
C ALA A 17 1.22 7.21 23.93
N ASN A 18 0.45 6.34 23.26
CA ASN A 18 -0.22 6.64 22.01
C ASN A 18 -1.74 6.36 22.06
N LEU A 19 -2.38 6.81 23.14
CA LEU A 19 -3.82 6.66 23.33
C LEU A 19 -4.61 7.82 22.71
N TYR A 20 -5.76 7.48 22.12
CA TYR A 20 -6.74 8.44 21.59
C TYR A 20 -8.15 8.02 21.98
N ARG A 21 -9.00 9.01 22.27
CA ARG A 21 -10.46 8.85 22.25
C ARG A 21 -10.95 9.09 20.83
N GLU A 22 -11.68 8.11 20.29
CA GLU A 22 -12.32 8.21 18.98
C GLU A 22 -13.74 8.81 19.09
N GLU A 23 -14.06 9.76 18.22
CA GLU A 23 -15.38 10.34 18.05
C GLU A 23 -15.74 10.34 16.55
N SER A 24 -17.00 10.06 16.23
CA SER A 24 -17.48 9.95 14.84
C SER A 24 -18.57 10.99 14.55
N PHE A 25 -18.44 11.67 13.42
CA PHE A 25 -19.38 12.66 12.91
C PHE A 25 -19.83 12.23 11.52
N THR A 26 -21.13 12.13 11.28
CA THR A 26 -21.64 11.68 9.99
C THR A 26 -22.93 12.41 9.63
N ASP A 27 -23.13 12.61 8.34
CA ASP A 27 -24.39 13.10 7.78
C ASP A 27 -25.39 11.96 7.49
N LEU A 28 -25.03 10.71 7.81
CA LEU A 28 -25.76 9.47 7.53
C LEU A 28 -26.05 9.26 6.03
N LYS A 29 -25.26 9.90 5.16
CA LYS A 29 -25.39 9.85 3.71
C LYS A 29 -24.05 9.60 3.06
N VAL A 30 -23.30 10.67 2.78
CA VAL A 30 -22.10 10.63 1.93
C VAL A 30 -20.82 10.76 2.72
N ALA A 31 -20.85 11.36 3.91
CA ALA A 31 -19.64 11.73 4.64
C ALA A 31 -19.62 11.18 6.06
N SER A 32 -18.44 10.70 6.44
CA SER A 32 -18.07 10.41 7.82
C SER A 32 -16.73 11.08 8.12
N ILE A 33 -16.62 11.69 9.29
CA ILE A 33 -15.40 12.26 9.84
C ILE A 33 -15.15 11.62 11.19
N ARG A 34 -13.98 11.02 11.35
CA ARG A 34 -13.50 10.51 12.63
C ARG A 34 -12.51 11.51 13.23
N ARG A 35 -12.73 11.87 14.49
CA ARG A 35 -11.80 12.67 15.29
C ARG A 35 -11.12 11.76 16.30
N LEU A 36 -9.80 11.74 16.28
CA LEU A 36 -8.97 11.09 17.29
C LEU A 36 -8.44 12.17 18.22
N ASN A 37 -8.99 12.23 19.43
CA ASN A 37 -8.54 13.17 20.46
C ASN A 37 -7.47 12.49 21.33
N PRO A 38 -6.23 13.01 21.38
CA PRO A 38 -5.18 12.49 22.24
C PRO A 38 -5.63 12.45 23.71
N ILE A 39 -5.35 11.34 24.38
CA ILE A 39 -5.59 11.19 25.82
C ILE A 39 -4.34 10.64 26.51
N LYS A 40 -4.25 10.91 27.81
CA LYS A 40 -3.26 10.29 28.70
C LYS A 40 -3.75 8.90 29.14
N SER A 41 -2.88 8.15 29.81
CA SER A 41 -3.21 6.81 30.35
C SER A 41 -4.35 6.82 31.37
N ASP A 42 -4.64 7.96 32.00
CA ASP A 42 -5.76 8.14 32.92
C ASP A 42 -7.09 8.52 32.21
N GLY A 43 -7.08 8.63 30.89
CA GLY A 43 -8.23 9.02 30.07
C GLY A 43 -8.49 10.52 29.98
N SER A 44 -7.72 11.36 30.68
CA SER A 44 -7.82 12.81 30.57
C SER A 44 -7.27 13.31 29.22
N PRO A 45 -7.74 14.48 28.72
CA PRO A 45 -7.21 15.07 27.49
C PRO A 45 -5.69 15.31 27.55
N ASP A 46 -5.02 15.03 26.45
CA ASP A 46 -3.61 15.38 26.25
C ASP A 46 -3.48 16.59 25.33
N GLU A 47 -3.47 17.78 25.92
CA GLU A 47 -3.39 19.06 25.19
C GLU A 47 -2.04 19.32 24.51
N SER A 48 -1.02 18.48 24.76
CA SER A 48 0.28 18.59 24.10
C SER A 48 0.26 18.10 22.65
N ARG A 49 -0.74 17.28 22.29
CA ARG A 49 -0.93 16.70 20.96
C ARG A 49 -2.20 17.28 20.34
N ARG A 50 -2.20 17.46 19.01
CA ARG A 50 -3.38 17.92 18.27
C ARG A 50 -4.32 16.77 17.96
N PRO A 51 -5.65 17.01 17.89
CA PRO A 51 -6.57 16.03 17.37
C PRO A 51 -6.27 15.73 15.90
N ILE A 52 -6.48 14.47 15.50
CA ILE A 52 -6.37 14.03 14.11
C ILE A 52 -7.78 13.90 13.56
N TYR A 53 -8.01 14.42 12.36
CA TYR A 53 -9.27 14.29 11.65
C TYR A 53 -9.09 13.39 10.43
N ILE A 54 -9.97 12.41 10.27
CA ILE A 54 -9.94 11.46 9.17
C ILE A 54 -11.30 11.51 8.48
N GLY A 55 -11.31 11.89 7.21
CA GLY A 55 -12.50 11.86 6.37
C GLY A 55 -12.66 10.50 5.69
N GLN A 56 -13.91 10.09 5.50
CA GLN A 56 -14.28 8.91 4.75
C GLN A 56 -15.51 9.19 3.89
N THR A 57 -15.46 8.76 2.63
CA THR A 57 -16.59 8.76 1.70
C THR A 57 -16.49 7.57 0.74
N HIS A 58 -17.41 7.47 -0.22
CA HIS A 58 -17.37 6.49 -1.30
C HIS A 58 -17.51 7.20 -2.65
N ILE A 59 -16.69 6.80 -3.62
CA ILE A 59 -16.83 7.22 -5.02
C ILE A 59 -17.39 6.06 -5.84
N MET A 60 -18.20 6.35 -6.85
CA MET A 60 -18.71 5.32 -7.75
C MET A 60 -17.74 5.12 -8.92
N SER A 61 -17.23 3.89 -9.05
CA SER A 61 -16.43 3.46 -10.20
C SER A 61 -17.23 2.50 -11.10
N GLN A 62 -16.67 2.13 -12.25
CA GLN A 62 -17.26 1.10 -13.12
C GLN A 62 -17.41 -0.26 -12.43
N MET A 63 -16.56 -0.56 -11.45
CA MET A 63 -16.54 -1.82 -10.71
C MET A 63 -17.36 -1.76 -9.40
N GLY A 64 -18.04 -0.64 -9.13
CA GLY A 64 -18.82 -0.41 -7.92
C GLY A 64 -18.26 0.71 -7.03
N PRO A 65 -18.84 0.91 -5.82
CA PRO A 65 -18.38 1.93 -4.88
C PRO A 65 -16.98 1.61 -4.36
N ILE A 66 -16.09 2.60 -4.40
CA ILE A 66 -14.74 2.53 -3.86
C ILE A 66 -14.69 3.41 -2.61
N PRO A 67 -14.30 2.87 -1.43
CA PRO A 67 -14.10 3.69 -0.25
C PRO A 67 -12.88 4.58 -0.43
N VAL A 68 -13.03 5.85 -0.04
CA VAL A 68 -11.95 6.84 -0.01
C VAL A 68 -11.81 7.30 1.43
N GLN A 69 -10.58 7.32 1.92
CA GLN A 69 -10.23 7.78 3.24
C GLN A 69 -8.99 8.65 3.17
N GLY A 70 -8.98 9.77 3.90
CA GLY A 70 -7.85 10.69 3.94
C GLY A 70 -7.81 11.47 5.24
N GLU A 71 -6.61 11.84 5.66
CA GLU A 71 -6.43 12.77 6.78
C GLU A 71 -6.85 14.17 6.36
N ILE A 72 -7.51 14.90 7.27
CA ILE A 72 -7.95 16.27 7.07
C ILE A 72 -7.09 17.15 7.97
N ASP A 73 -6.27 18.02 7.37
CA ASP A 73 -5.48 19.01 8.11
C ASP A 73 -6.39 20.06 8.75
N ALA A 74 -6.89 19.79 9.95
CA ALA A 74 -7.86 20.63 10.65
C ALA A 74 -7.61 20.65 12.16
N SER A 75 -7.88 21.79 12.79
CA SER A 75 -7.76 21.97 14.24
C SER A 75 -9.08 21.75 14.99
N ASN A 76 -10.21 21.81 14.28
CA ASN A 76 -11.55 21.70 14.83
C ASN A 76 -12.52 21.10 13.80
N LEU A 77 -13.74 20.75 14.24
CA LEU A 77 -14.73 20.10 13.37
C LEU A 77 -15.20 20.99 12.22
N SER A 78 -15.31 22.31 12.43
CA SER A 78 -15.75 23.24 11.39
C SER A 78 -14.75 23.28 10.24
N GLU A 79 -13.46 23.43 10.57
CA GLU A 79 -12.37 23.33 9.59
C GLU A 79 -12.34 21.97 8.91
N ALA A 80 -12.56 20.88 9.66
CA ALA A 80 -12.57 19.54 9.09
C ALA A 80 -13.68 19.36 8.06
N VAL A 81 -14.88 19.89 8.31
CA VAL A 81 -16.00 19.88 7.36
C VAL A 81 -15.69 20.73 6.12
N GLU A 82 -15.11 21.91 6.31
CA GLU A 82 -14.75 22.82 5.22
C GLU A 82 -13.66 22.22 4.30
N LYS A 83 -12.63 21.61 4.89
CA LYS A 83 -11.49 21.02 4.17
C LYS A 83 -11.75 19.59 3.68
N PHE A 84 -12.85 18.97 4.07
CA PHE A 84 -13.20 17.59 3.69
C PHE A 84 -13.12 17.33 2.18
N PRO A 85 -13.71 18.17 1.30
CA PRO A 85 -13.69 17.89 -0.14
C PRO A 85 -12.27 17.86 -0.72
N GLN A 86 -11.41 18.78 -0.27
CA GLN A 86 -10.02 18.83 -0.70
C GLN A 86 -9.24 17.60 -0.22
N ALA A 87 -9.42 17.20 1.05
CA ALA A 87 -8.78 16.00 1.59
C ALA A 87 -9.21 14.72 0.84
N MET A 88 -10.48 14.60 0.46
CA MET A 88 -10.95 13.45 -0.33
C MET A 88 -10.40 13.47 -1.77
N GLN A 89 -10.21 14.65 -2.36
CA GLN A 89 -9.57 14.75 -3.68
C GLN A 89 -8.13 14.25 -3.63
N VAL A 90 -7.33 14.71 -2.65
CA VAL A 90 -5.96 14.25 -2.44
C VAL A 90 -5.91 12.74 -2.22
N ALA A 91 -6.78 12.20 -1.36
CA ALA A 91 -6.85 10.77 -1.13
C ALA A 91 -7.20 9.93 -2.39
N VAL A 92 -8.00 10.49 -3.30
CA VAL A 92 -8.28 9.84 -4.60
C VAL A 92 -7.06 9.87 -5.50
N GLU A 93 -6.34 11.00 -5.56
CA GLU A 93 -5.12 11.15 -6.34
C GLU A 93 -4.04 10.16 -5.88
N ASP A 94 -3.79 10.07 -4.58
CA ASP A 94 -2.86 9.12 -3.96
C ASP A 94 -3.25 7.67 -4.28
N MET A 95 -4.55 7.33 -4.16
CA MET A 95 -5.05 6.00 -4.49
C MET A 95 -4.82 5.63 -5.97
N ILE A 96 -4.99 6.60 -6.89
CA ILE A 96 -4.74 6.39 -8.32
C ILE A 96 -3.24 6.18 -8.57
N GLU A 97 -2.37 6.99 -7.95
CA GLU A 97 -0.91 6.87 -8.06
C GLU A 97 -0.44 5.50 -7.57
N GLU A 98 -0.86 5.07 -6.38
CA GLU A 98 -0.54 3.74 -5.84
C GLU A 98 -1.02 2.61 -6.76
N ALA A 99 -2.20 2.75 -7.35
CA ALA A 99 -2.74 1.75 -8.28
C ALA A 99 -1.93 1.67 -9.59
N GLN A 100 -1.41 2.79 -10.09
CA GLN A 100 -0.53 2.82 -11.26
C GLN A 100 0.84 2.20 -10.95
N GLU A 101 1.43 2.54 -9.81
CA GLU A 101 2.72 2.02 -9.36
C GLU A 101 2.68 0.50 -9.20
N ARG A 102 1.61 -0.05 -8.58
CA ARG A 102 1.40 -1.51 -8.48
C ARG A 102 1.35 -2.19 -9.85
N LYS A 103 0.60 -1.64 -10.82
CA LYS A 103 0.54 -2.19 -12.20
C LYS A 103 1.92 -2.20 -12.88
N ARG A 104 2.75 -1.19 -12.63
CA ARG A 104 4.12 -1.12 -13.16
C ARG A 104 5.03 -2.19 -12.56
N GLN A 105 4.93 -2.42 -11.25
CA GLN A 105 5.70 -3.47 -10.57
C GLN A 105 5.30 -4.87 -11.05
N GLU A 106 4.01 -5.12 -11.25
CA GLU A 106 3.49 -6.39 -11.77
C GLU A 106 3.92 -6.67 -13.21
N SER A 107 3.86 -5.67 -14.09
CA SER A 107 4.31 -5.80 -15.49
C SER A 107 5.83 -5.96 -15.63
N SER A 108 6.61 -5.31 -14.76
CA SER A 108 8.08 -5.44 -14.75
C SER A 108 8.56 -6.83 -14.31
N LYS A 109 7.75 -7.56 -13.52
CA LYS A 109 8.07 -8.91 -13.03
C LYS A 109 7.96 -10.00 -14.10
N ILE A 110 7.28 -9.73 -15.22
CA ILE A 110 7.03 -10.70 -16.30
C ILE A 110 8.16 -10.71 -17.35
N VAL A 111 8.94 -9.63 -17.46
CA VAL A 111 10.08 -9.57 -18.39
C VAL A 111 11.35 -9.96 -17.66
N VAL A 112 11.63 -11.26 -17.60
CA VAL A 112 13.01 -11.75 -17.48
C VAL A 112 13.56 -11.84 -18.91
N PRO A 113 14.48 -10.97 -19.35
CA PRO A 113 15.21 -11.19 -20.59
C PRO A 113 16.05 -12.45 -20.40
N GLY A 114 15.73 -13.48 -21.19
CA GLY A 114 16.50 -14.72 -21.17
C GLY A 114 17.98 -14.47 -21.46
N ALA A 115 18.83 -15.25 -20.80
CA ALA A 115 20.09 -15.66 -21.40
C ALA A 115 20.03 -17.17 -21.69
N PRO A 116 20.60 -17.61 -22.83
CA PRO A 116 19.99 -18.63 -23.68
C PRO A 116 20.69 -19.99 -23.54
N GLY A 117 19.95 -21.06 -23.77
CA GLY A 117 20.57 -22.29 -24.25
C GLY A 117 21.12 -22.08 -25.67
N MET A 118 22.45 -21.92 -25.79
CA MET A 118 23.28 -22.49 -26.87
C MET A 118 24.75 -22.04 -26.70
N PRO A 119 25.70 -22.97 -26.53
CA PRO A 119 27.10 -22.69 -26.81
C PRO A 119 27.31 -22.70 -28.34
N ASN A 120 27.38 -21.51 -28.94
CA ASN A 120 28.04 -21.34 -30.23
C ASN A 120 29.55 -21.22 -29.96
N LEU A 121 30.23 -22.36 -29.87
CA LEU A 121 31.70 -22.40 -29.95
C LEU A 121 32.05 -22.53 -31.43
N GLY A 122 32.57 -21.44 -31.98
CA GLY A 122 33.06 -21.39 -33.34
C GLY A 122 34.15 -22.42 -33.63
N GLY A 123 34.10 -22.97 -34.84
CA GLY A 123 35.14 -23.82 -35.42
C GLY A 123 34.71 -24.19 -36.84
N GLY A 124 35.44 -23.68 -37.84
CA GLY A 124 35.05 -23.69 -39.25
C GLY A 124 34.91 -25.06 -39.93
N PRO A 125 34.62 -25.06 -41.25
CA PRO A 125 34.45 -26.30 -42.00
C PRO A 125 35.81 -26.95 -42.23
N GLN A 126 36.00 -28.19 -41.74
CA GLN A 126 37.13 -29.03 -42.12
C GLN A 126 36.63 -30.18 -43.02
N PRO A 127 36.95 -30.17 -44.32
CA PRO A 127 36.76 -31.30 -45.21
C PRO A 127 37.98 -32.23 -45.16
N GLY A 128 37.74 -33.55 -45.11
CA GLY A 128 38.67 -34.54 -45.66
C GLY A 128 39.35 -35.50 -44.67
N GLY A 129 39.42 -36.76 -45.11
CA GLY A 129 40.22 -37.85 -44.54
C GLY A 129 39.39 -38.77 -43.64
N GLY A 130 38.95 -39.97 -44.04
CA GLY A 130 39.62 -40.96 -44.87
C GLY A 130 40.11 -42.09 -43.97
N GLY A 131 39.51 -43.28 -44.07
CA GLY A 131 40.20 -44.54 -43.80
C GLY A 131 39.73 -45.42 -42.63
N LYS A 132 39.11 -46.54 -43.05
CA LYS A 132 39.30 -47.92 -42.59
C LYS A 132 38.62 -48.40 -41.29
N ILE A 133 37.58 -49.20 -41.53
CA ILE A 133 37.28 -50.50 -40.90
C ILE A 133 38.43 -51.10 -40.07
N HIS A 134 38.11 -51.65 -38.89
CA HIS A 134 38.68 -52.91 -38.40
C HIS A 134 37.67 -53.61 -37.49
N LEU A 135 37.45 -54.89 -37.82
CA LEU A 135 36.79 -55.91 -37.01
C LEU A 135 37.77 -56.39 -35.92
N GLY A 136 37.24 -56.68 -34.74
CA GLY A 136 37.92 -57.36 -33.64
C GLY A 136 36.92 -57.67 -32.54
#